data_AF-A0AAU7A657-F1
#
_entry.id   AF-A0AAU7A657-F1
#
_cell.length_a   1.000
_cell.length_b   1.000
_cell.length_c   1.000
_cell.angle_alpha   90.00
_cell.angle_beta   90.00
_cell.angle_gamma   90.00
#
_symmetry.space_group_name_H-M   'P 1'
#
loop_
_entity.id
_entity.type
_entity.pdbx_description
1 polymer ?
#
loop_
_entity_poly.entity_id
_entity_poly.type
_entity_poly.pdbx_seq_one_letter_code
_entity_poly.pdbx_strand_id
1 'polypeptide(L)'
;MKKMSDLTLFENVILHCQMTHNLTGTREALVAAQKEGLVDFYNQLTSAGRNVSQLMLSNLEDYQTLFDVEIKKAPDFFHQQANGKH
;
A
#
# COMPACT_ATOMS: atom_id res chain seq x y z
N MET A 1 -15.65 8.06 -7.98
CA MET A 1 -14.45 7.83 -7.12
C MET A 1 -13.50 9.00 -7.28
N LYS A 2 -12.98 9.57 -6.18
CA LYS A 2 -11.92 10.59 -6.24
C LYS A 2 -10.67 9.91 -6.81
N LYS A 3 -10.06 10.47 -7.85
CA LYS A 3 -8.84 9.91 -8.45
C LYS A 3 -7.74 9.98 -7.40
N MET A 4 -7.29 8.83 -6.90
CA MET A 4 -6.21 8.76 -5.91
C MET A 4 -4.90 9.16 -6.58
N SER A 5 -4.03 9.84 -5.84
CA SER A 5 -2.73 10.22 -6.37
C SER A 5 -1.84 8.99 -6.50
N ASP A 6 -0.98 8.98 -7.53
CA ASP A 6 0.02 7.93 -7.70
C ASP A 6 1.00 7.86 -6.52
N LEU A 7 1.20 8.98 -5.82
CA LEU A 7 2.00 9.03 -4.58
C LEU A 7 1.36 8.19 -3.46
N THR A 8 0.07 8.38 -3.18
CA THR A 8 -0.67 7.58 -2.18
C THR A 8 -0.63 6.09 -2.54
N LEU A 9 -0.78 5.78 -3.83
CA LEU A 9 -0.73 4.40 -4.28
C LEU A 9 0.65 3.78 -4.01
N PHE A 10 1.72 4.55 -4.23
CA PHE A 10 3.10 4.13 -4.03
C PHE A 10 3.42 3.94 -2.55
N GLU A 11 3.01 4.88 -1.69
CA GLU A 11 3.18 4.78 -0.22
C GLU A 11 2.55 3.51 0.35
N ASN A 12 1.37 3.13 -0.14
CA ASN A 12 0.73 1.88 0.23
C ASN A 12 1.49 0.64 -0.22
N VAL A 13 2.12 0.66 -1.41
CA VAL A 13 2.96 -0.47 -1.86
C VAL A 13 4.19 -0.62 -0.96
N ILE A 14 4.77 0.49 -0.51
CA ILE A 14 5.86 0.46 0.47
C ILE A 14 5.36 -0.12 1.80
N LEU A 15 4.22 0.36 2.29
CA LEU A 15 3.62 -0.15 3.52
C LEU A 15 3.28 -1.64 3.42
N HIS A 16 2.71 -2.08 2.30
CA HIS A 16 2.46 -3.48 2.00
C HIS A 16 3.72 -4.31 2.23
N CYS A 17 4.82 -3.94 1.58
CA CYS A 17 6.09 -4.65 1.70
C CYS A 17 6.66 -4.60 3.11
N GLN A 18 6.49 -3.49 3.82
CA GLN A 18 6.91 -3.39 5.23
C GLN A 18 6.19 -4.39 6.11
N MET A 19 4.89 -4.57 5.90
CA MET A 19 4.07 -5.48 6.71
C MET A 19 4.31 -6.95 6.34
N THR A 20 4.29 -7.29 5.05
CA THR A 20 4.41 -8.68 4.59
C THR A 20 5.82 -9.26 4.79
N HIS A 21 6.84 -8.41 4.81
CA HIS A 21 8.24 -8.82 5.02
C HIS A 21 8.79 -8.42 6.39
N ASN A 22 7.97 -7.85 7.28
CA ASN A 22 8.38 -7.34 8.59
C ASN A 22 9.61 -6.39 8.50
N LEU A 23 9.57 -5.45 7.55
CA LEU A 23 10.62 -4.47 7.30
C LEU A 23 10.27 -3.14 7.94
N THR A 24 11.25 -2.49 8.56
CA THR A 24 11.08 -1.15 9.16
C THR A 24 11.58 -0.02 8.26
N GLY A 25 12.43 -0.33 7.28
CA GLY A 25 13.05 0.66 6.41
C GLY A 25 12.36 0.80 5.04
N THR A 26 12.19 2.05 4.59
CA THR A 26 11.57 2.38 3.30
C THR A 26 12.38 1.84 2.12
N ARG A 27 13.72 1.82 2.24
CA ARG A 27 14.60 1.37 1.15
C ARG A 27 14.49 -0.14 0.95
N GLU A 28 14.48 -0.89 2.04
CA GLU A 28 14.32 -2.34 2.07
C GLU A 28 12.95 -2.72 1.49
N ALA A 29 11.90 -1.98 1.86
CA ALA A 29 10.57 -2.16 1.32
C ALA A 29 10.48 -1.82 -0.18
N LEU A 30 11.16 -0.78 -0.66
CA LEU A 30 11.24 -0.49 -2.09
C LEU A 30 11.94 -1.61 -2.87
N VAL A 31 13.02 -2.16 -2.32
CA VAL A 31 13.72 -3.31 -2.93
C VAL A 31 12.82 -4.54 -2.97
N ALA A 32 12.05 -4.79 -1.91
CA ALA A 32 11.06 -5.87 -1.90
C ALA A 32 9.98 -5.63 -2.96
N ALA A 33 9.42 -4.42 -3.05
CA ALA A 33 8.42 -4.05 -4.04
C ALA A 33 8.91 -4.24 -5.49
N GLN A 34 10.18 -3.95 -5.77
CA GLN A 34 10.79 -4.23 -7.06
C GLN A 34 10.95 -5.73 -7.33
N LYS A 35 11.39 -6.50 -6.33
CA LYS A 35 11.54 -7.96 -6.45
C LYS A 35 10.20 -8.66 -6.71
N GLU A 36 9.12 -8.14 -6.13
CA GLU A 36 7.76 -8.64 -6.32
C GLU A 36 7.05 -8.09 -7.56
N GLY A 37 7.71 -7.19 -8.31
CA GLY A 37 7.14 -6.59 -9.51
C GLY A 37 5.97 -5.65 -9.23
N LEU A 38 5.83 -5.14 -8.00
CA LEU A 38 4.85 -4.12 -7.63
C LEU A 38 5.30 -2.71 -8.09
N VAL A 39 6.61 -2.53 -8.18
CA VAL A 39 7.28 -1.34 -8.70
C VAL A 39 8.29 -1.77 -9.76
N ASP A 40 8.39 -1.01 -10.85
CA ASP A 40 9.35 -1.30 -11.92
C ASP A 40 10.77 -0.76 -11.60
N PHE A 41 11.71 -1.00 -12.53
CA PHE A 41 13.09 -0.55 -12.40
C PHE A 41 13.24 0.98 -12.28
N TYR A 42 12.28 1.75 -12.81
CA TYR A 42 12.26 3.22 -12.77
C TYR A 42 11.48 3.77 -11.58
N ASN A 43 11.18 2.92 -10.59
CA ASN A 43 10.36 3.26 -9.43
C ASN A 43 8.94 3.73 -9.78
N GLN A 44 8.37 3.20 -10.88
CA GLN A 44 6.98 3.45 -11.24
C GLN A 44 6.09 2.28 -10.78
N LEU A 45 4.86 2.61 -10.37
CA LEU A 45 3.88 1.60 -10.02
C LEU A 45 3.49 0.74 -11.22
N THR A 46 3.64 -0.57 -11.07
CA THR A 46 3.07 -1.53 -12.02
C THR A 46 1.57 -1.70 -11.79
N SER A 47 0.89 -2.38 -12.71
CA SER A 47 -0.52 -2.75 -12.51
C SER A 47 -0.72 -3.59 -11.24
N ALA A 48 0.23 -4.48 -10.91
CA ALA A 48 0.18 -5.29 -9.70
C ALA A 48 0.27 -4.42 -8.44
N GLY A 49 1.23 -3.48 -8.39
CA GLY A 49 1.36 -2.54 -7.27
C GLY A 49 0.12 -1.67 -7.10
N ARG A 50 -0.47 -1.19 -8.21
CA ARG A 50 -1.73 -0.43 -8.17
C ARG A 50 -2.88 -1.25 -7.60
N ASN A 51 -3.00 -2.52 -7.98
CA ASN A 51 -4.07 -3.39 -7.51
C ASN A 51 -3.94 -3.71 -6.01
N VAL A 52 -2.74 -4.06 -5.54
CA VAL A 52 -2.48 -4.32 -4.11
C VAL A 52 -2.80 -3.08 -3.28
N SER A 53 -2.32 -1.91 -3.73
CA SER A 53 -2.58 -0.64 -3.06
C SER A 53 -4.06 -0.26 -3.04
N GLN A 54 -4.79 -0.52 -4.13
CA GLN A 54 -6.23 -0.31 -4.18
C GLN A 54 -6.98 -1.25 -3.25
N LEU A 55 -6.57 -2.52 -3.16
CA LEU A 55 -7.17 -3.50 -2.26
C LEU A 55 -6.98 -3.08 -0.80
N MET A 56 -5.78 -2.61 -0.42
CA MET A 56 -5.53 -2.04 0.91
C MET A 56 -6.52 -0.93 1.24
N LEU A 57 -6.78 -0.01 0.31
CA LEU A 57 -7.63 1.15 0.52
C LEU A 57 -9.14 0.86 0.44
N SER A 58 -9.56 -0.12 -0.37
CA SER A 58 -10.97 -0.39 -0.63
C SER A 58 -11.56 -1.41 0.33
N ASN A 59 -10.77 -2.40 0.76
CA ASN A 59 -11.20 -3.44 1.70
C ASN A 59 -10.01 -3.91 2.55
N LEU A 60 -9.79 -3.22 3.67
CA LEU A 60 -8.70 -3.50 4.58
C LEU A 60 -8.79 -4.91 5.19
N GLU A 61 -10.00 -5.40 5.49
CA GLU A 61 -10.21 -6.72 6.10
C GLU A 61 -9.86 -7.86 5.13
N ASP A 62 -10.32 -7.76 3.88
CA ASP A 62 -9.95 -8.72 2.82
C ASP A 62 -8.43 -8.68 2.58
N TYR A 63 -7.84 -7.49 2.54
CA TYR A 63 -6.40 -7.33 2.41
C TYR A 63 -5.64 -8.03 3.55
N GLN A 64 -6.01 -7.76 4.80
CA GLN A 64 -5.36 -8.36 5.97
C GLN A 64 -5.47 -9.88 5.97
N THR A 65 -6.62 -10.41 5.55
CA THR A 65 -6.86 -11.85 5.41
C THR A 65 -6.02 -12.47 4.30
N LEU A 66 -5.95 -11.82 3.13
CA LEU A 66 -5.24 -12.33 1.95
C LEU A 66 -3.72 -12.39 2.15
N PHE A 67 -3.18 -11.45 2.92
CA PHE A 67 -1.74 -11.31 3.13
C PHE A 67 -1.28 -11.72 4.53
N ASP A 68 -2.18 -12.18 5.39
CA ASP A 68 -1.92 -12.59 6.78
C ASP A 68 -1.15 -11.51 7.58
N VAL A 69 -1.64 -10.27 7.50
CA VAL A 69 -1.04 -9.10 8.19
C VAL A 69 -2.01 -8.43 9.15
N GLU A 70 -1.50 -8.00 10.31
CA GLU A 70 -2.29 -7.29 11.32
C GLU A 70 -1.94 -5.78 11.34
N ILE A 71 -2.89 -4.93 10.94
CA ILE A 71 -2.73 -3.47 10.94
C ILE A 71 -3.32 -2.90 12.23
N LYS A 72 -2.49 -2.77 13.27
CA LYS A 72 -2.91 -2.28 14.61
C LYS A 72 -3.19 -0.78 14.66
N LYS A 73 -2.59 -0.01 13.74
CA LYS A 73 -2.88 1.40 13.48
C LYS A 73 -2.83 1.58 11.98
N ALA A 74 -4.00 1.74 11.35
CA ALA A 74 -4.05 2.19 9.97
C ALA A 74 -3.34 3.56 9.91
N PRO A 75 -2.30 3.74 9.08
CA PRO A 75 -1.64 5.03 8.99
C PRO A 75 -2.62 6.13 8.59
N ASP A 76 -2.40 7.36 9.07
CA ASP A 76 -3.40 8.45 9.10
C ASP A 76 -4.07 8.76 7.74
N PHE A 77 -3.46 8.36 6.62
CA PHE A 77 -4.07 8.47 5.29
C PHE A 77 -5.34 7.61 5.11
N PHE A 78 -5.52 6.53 5.86
CA PHE A 78 -6.77 5.75 5.87
C PHE A 78 -7.94 6.52 6.46
N HIS A 79 -7.68 7.46 7.38
CA HIS A 79 -8.71 8.30 7.99
C HIS A 79 -9.11 9.51 7.12
N GLN A 80 -8.35 9.84 6.07
CA GLN A 80 -8.70 10.92 5.14
C GLN A 80 -9.93 10.61 4.26
N GLN A 81 -10.35 9.34 4.17
CA GLN A 81 -11.56 8.98 3.42
C GLN A 81 -12.86 9.16 4.24
N ALA A 82 -12.76 9.28 5.57
CA ALA A 82 -13.93 9.40 6.47
C ALA A 82 -14.34 10.86 6.77
N ASN A 83 -13.41 11.83 6.72
CA ASN A 83 -13.67 13.21 7.13
C ASN A 83 -13.98 14.19 5.98
N GLY A 84 -14.52 13.70 4.87
CA GLY A 84 -14.96 14.53 3.72
C GLY A 84 -16.38 15.09 3.82
N LYS A 85 -16.94 15.26 5.03
CA LYS A 85 -18.21 15.95 5.25
C LYS A 85 -18.12 16.85 6.49
N HIS A 86 -17.87 18.14 6.26
CA HIS A 86 -18.64 19.25 6.83
C HIS A 86 -18.36 20.53 6.05
#